data_AF-A0A965PEK6-F1
#
_entry.id   AF-A0A965PEK6-F1
#
_cell.length_a   1.000
_cell.length_b   1.000
_cell.length_c   1.000
_cell.angle_alpha   90.00
_cell.angle_beta   90.00
_cell.angle_gamma   90.00
#
_symmetry.space_group_name_H-M   'P 1'
#
loop_
_entity.id
_entity.type
_entity.pdbx_description
1 polymer ?
#
loop_
_entity_poly.entity_id
_entity_poly.type
_entity_poly.pdbx_seq_one_letter_code
_entity_poly.pdbx_strand_id
1 'polypeptide(L)'
;MLYRREYGPVNLTEYSIPLSREWGRDGVPLELAREAAKRRARCVQVNTWAELCAAVERGTPVAICSQVGYGPVPRTRDADGFLTRGTNWSHAMLITAVRHAANGSPRDGALIQNSWGTSWVSGPRWPPDQPEGSFWARRQDVEAAIAQGDSWAI
;
A
#
# COMPACT_ATOMS: atom_id res chain seq x y z
N MET A 1 11.36 -8.36 -10.41
CA MET A 1 11.38 -8.53 -8.92
C MET A 1 12.69 -9.19 -8.48
N LEU A 2 13.27 -8.74 -7.37
CA LEU A 2 14.38 -9.42 -6.66
C LEU A 2 13.87 -9.95 -5.31
N TYR A 3 14.44 -11.04 -4.83
CA TYR A 3 14.11 -11.68 -3.54
C TYR A 3 15.24 -11.44 -2.54
N ARG A 4 14.98 -11.64 -1.24
CA ARG A 4 16.02 -11.56 -0.21
C ARG A 4 16.93 -12.78 -0.27
N ARG A 5 18.02 -12.65 -1.02
CA ARG A 5 19.04 -13.69 -1.21
C ARG A 5 20.33 -13.09 -1.76
N GLU A 6 21.35 -13.92 -1.91
CA GLU A 6 22.58 -13.55 -2.60
C GLU A 6 22.42 -13.58 -4.13
N TYR A 7 23.04 -12.63 -4.80
CA TYR A 7 23.10 -12.49 -6.26
C TYR A 7 24.55 -12.25 -6.68
N GLY A 8 25.32 -13.33 -6.84
CA GLY A 8 26.75 -13.24 -7.12
C GLY A 8 27.46 -12.47 -6.01
N PRO A 9 28.13 -11.33 -6.30
CA PRO A 9 28.83 -10.54 -5.28
C PRO A 9 27.90 -9.67 -4.42
N VAL A 10 26.61 -9.55 -4.75
CA VAL A 10 25.68 -8.69 -3.99
C VAL A 10 24.82 -9.51 -3.05
N ASN A 11 24.93 -9.22 -1.75
CA ASN A 11 24.10 -9.84 -0.73
C ASN A 11 22.87 -8.99 -0.40
N LEU A 12 21.66 -9.53 -0.66
CA LEU A 12 20.37 -8.91 -0.32
C LEU A 12 19.58 -9.69 0.75
N THR A 13 20.22 -10.57 1.53
CA THR A 13 19.54 -11.33 2.60
C THR A 13 19.02 -10.42 3.70
N GLU A 14 19.65 -9.27 3.90
CA GLU A 14 19.28 -8.28 4.92
C GLU A 14 18.88 -6.94 4.29
N TYR A 15 17.99 -6.23 4.98
CA TYR A 15 17.58 -4.89 4.57
C TYR A 15 18.69 -3.87 4.86
N SER A 16 18.97 -2.99 3.90
CA SER A 16 19.99 -1.95 4.02
C SER A 16 19.44 -0.58 3.61
N ILE A 17 19.33 0.32 4.58
CA ILE A 17 18.98 1.73 4.35
C ILE A 17 20.02 2.41 3.45
N PRO A 18 21.35 2.24 3.66
CA PRO A 18 22.36 2.80 2.76
C PRO A 18 22.16 2.37 1.30
N LEU A 19 22.01 1.07 1.03
CA LEU A 19 21.80 0.57 -0.34
C LEU A 19 20.50 1.12 -0.96
N SER A 20 19.42 1.22 -0.17
CA SER A 20 18.15 1.77 -0.64
C SER A 20 18.30 3.23 -1.11
N ARG A 21 19.10 4.03 -0.39
CA ARG A 21 19.35 5.44 -0.75
C ARG A 21 20.29 5.56 -1.95
N GLU A 22 21.36 4.77 -1.97
CA GLU A 22 22.32 4.73 -3.08
C GLU A 22 21.64 4.32 -4.39
N TRP A 23 20.97 3.17 -4.40
CA TRP A 23 20.32 2.66 -5.62
C TRP A 23 19.08 3.46 -6.02
N GLY A 24 18.42 4.12 -5.07
CA GLY A 24 17.36 5.08 -5.38
C GLY A 24 17.88 6.31 -6.12
N ARG A 25 19.13 6.72 -5.86
CA ARG A 25 19.77 7.88 -6.51
C ARG A 25 20.46 7.49 -7.82
N ASP A 26 21.25 6.42 -7.79
CA ASP A 26 22.22 6.08 -8.85
C ASP A 26 21.72 4.94 -9.75
N GLY A 27 20.64 4.27 -9.35
CA GLY A 27 20.11 3.07 -10.00
C GLY A 27 20.70 1.77 -9.41
N VAL A 28 20.02 0.66 -9.67
CA VAL A 28 20.49 -0.68 -9.27
C VAL A 28 21.58 -1.19 -10.23
N PRO A 29 22.56 -1.98 -9.78
CA PRO A 29 23.55 -2.62 -10.65
C PRO A 29 22.91 -3.36 -11.83
N LEU A 30 23.51 -3.25 -13.03
CA LEU A 30 22.92 -3.74 -14.28
C LEU A 30 22.57 -5.22 -14.25
N GLU A 31 23.42 -6.06 -13.66
CA GLU A 31 23.14 -7.50 -13.56
C GLU A 31 21.91 -7.77 -12.68
N LEU A 32 21.73 -7.01 -11.60
CA LEU A 32 20.52 -7.11 -10.78
C LEU A 32 19.30 -6.59 -11.53
N ALA A 33 19.43 -5.53 -12.33
CA ALA A 33 18.35 -5.05 -13.19
C ALA A 33 17.91 -6.13 -14.20
N ARG A 34 18.86 -6.84 -14.82
CA ARG A 34 18.59 -7.96 -15.74
C ARG A 34 17.92 -9.12 -15.03
N GLU A 35 18.38 -9.48 -13.83
CA GLU A 35 17.73 -10.53 -13.02
C GLU A 35 16.30 -10.12 -12.61
N ALA A 36 16.10 -8.87 -12.23
CA ALA A 36 14.78 -8.33 -11.90
C ALA A 36 13.85 -8.33 -13.11
N ALA A 37 14.38 -8.06 -14.31
CA ALA A 37 13.63 -7.98 -15.56
C ALA A 37 13.03 -9.32 -16.00
N LYS A 38 13.57 -10.46 -15.55
CA LYS A 38 12.98 -11.78 -15.79
C LYS A 38 11.61 -11.97 -15.11
N ARG A 39 11.24 -11.07 -14.18
CA ARG A 39 10.01 -11.12 -13.37
C ARG A 39 9.36 -9.73 -13.31
N ARG A 40 9.11 -9.12 -14.47
CA ARG A 40 8.42 -7.82 -14.56
C ARG A 40 6.94 -8.01 -14.27
N ALA A 41 6.41 -7.19 -13.38
CA ALA A 41 4.97 -7.05 -13.21
C ALA A 41 4.38 -6.27 -14.39
N ARG A 42 3.11 -6.52 -14.68
CA ARG A 42 2.34 -5.70 -15.62
C ARG A 42 1.51 -4.75 -14.77
N CYS A 43 1.82 -3.47 -14.84
CA CYS A 43 1.15 -2.48 -14.01
C CYS A 43 0.28 -1.55 -14.86
N VAL A 44 -0.85 -1.13 -14.31
CA VAL A 44 -1.69 -0.08 -14.89
C VAL A 44 -1.90 0.99 -13.84
N GLN A 45 -1.70 2.25 -14.21
CA GLN A 45 -1.92 3.37 -13.32
C GLN A 45 -3.42 3.49 -13.01
N VAL A 46 -3.73 3.72 -11.73
CA VAL A 46 -5.09 3.93 -11.24
C VAL A 46 -5.25 5.41 -10.96
N ASN A 47 -6.21 6.04 -11.62
CA ASN A 47 -6.46 7.48 -11.59
C ASN A 47 -7.82 7.83 -10.98
N THR A 48 -8.71 6.86 -10.80
CA THR A 48 -10.04 7.09 -10.23
C THR A 48 -10.43 6.04 -9.19
N TRP A 49 -11.37 6.39 -8.32
CA TRP A 49 -12.01 5.44 -7.41
C TRP A 49 -12.65 4.26 -8.14
N ALA A 50 -13.29 4.51 -9.29
CA ALA A 50 -13.91 3.45 -10.08
C ALA A 50 -12.88 2.46 -10.64
N GLU A 51 -11.74 2.95 -11.12
CA GLU A 51 -10.63 2.10 -11.55
C GLU A 51 -10.02 1.31 -10.40
N LEU A 52 -9.89 1.93 -9.22
CA LEU A 52 -9.45 1.25 -8.00
C LEU A 52 -10.39 0.09 -7.65
N CYS A 53 -11.70 0.35 -7.56
CA CYS A 53 -12.69 -0.68 -7.27
C CYS A 53 -12.63 -1.81 -8.31
N ALA A 54 -12.66 -1.47 -9.60
CA ALA A 54 -12.59 -2.44 -10.68
C ALA A 54 -11.33 -3.32 -10.60
N ALA A 55 -10.16 -2.74 -10.26
CA ALA A 55 -8.92 -3.48 -10.07
C ALA A 55 -8.99 -4.43 -8.87
N VAL A 56 -9.40 -3.93 -7.71
CA VAL A 56 -9.41 -4.71 -6.47
C VAL A 56 -10.46 -5.82 -6.51
N GLU A 57 -11.66 -5.54 -7.03
CA GLU A 57 -12.76 -6.51 -7.11
C GLU A 57 -12.48 -7.66 -8.09
N ARG A 58 -11.67 -7.42 -9.14
CA ARG A 58 -11.17 -8.50 -10.00
C ARG A 58 -9.96 -9.25 -9.43
N GLY A 59 -9.57 -8.96 -8.19
CA GLY A 59 -8.45 -9.60 -7.49
C GLY A 59 -7.08 -9.01 -7.83
N THR A 60 -7.00 -7.78 -8.34
CA THR A 60 -5.73 -7.07 -8.61
C THR A 60 -5.51 -5.99 -7.55
N PRO A 61 -4.59 -6.19 -6.59
CA PRO A 61 -4.33 -5.20 -5.55
C PRO A 61 -3.70 -3.94 -6.16
N VAL A 62 -3.84 -2.82 -5.44
CA VAL A 62 -3.33 -1.52 -5.91
C VAL A 62 -2.28 -1.01 -4.93
N ALA A 63 -1.06 -0.81 -5.41
CA ALA A 63 -0.07 -0.04 -4.69
C ALA A 63 -0.51 1.44 -4.69
N ILE A 64 -0.57 2.06 -3.52
CA ILE A 64 -0.96 3.44 -3.32
C ILE A 64 0.22 4.20 -2.71
N CYS A 65 0.81 5.11 -3.48
CA CYS A 65 1.93 5.95 -3.05
C CYS A 65 1.44 7.39 -2.96
N SER A 66 1.54 7.99 -1.76
CA SER A 66 1.11 9.37 -1.56
C SER A 66 1.70 9.95 -0.27
N GLN A 67 1.53 11.25 -0.07
CA GLN A 67 1.77 11.93 1.20
C GLN A 67 0.53 11.95 2.10
N VAL A 68 -0.56 11.31 1.67
CA VAL A 68 -1.80 11.23 2.44
C VAL A 68 -1.57 10.34 3.64
N GLY A 69 -1.36 10.97 4.81
CA GLY A 69 -1.35 10.25 6.07
C GLY A 69 -2.69 9.93 6.74
N TYR A 70 -2.71 8.79 7.43
CA TYR A 70 -3.89 8.25 8.10
C TYR A 70 -3.64 8.05 9.60
N GLY A 71 -4.69 8.31 10.38
CA GLY A 71 -4.71 8.20 11.83
C GLY A 71 -3.92 9.31 12.52
N PRO A 72 -4.55 10.12 13.39
CA PRO A 72 -3.84 10.89 14.41
C PRO A 72 -2.98 9.96 15.29
N VAL A 73 -2.01 10.52 16.03
CA VAL A 73 -1.19 9.76 16.99
C VAL A 73 -1.86 9.84 18.37
N PRO A 74 -2.12 8.72 19.07
CA PRO A 74 -1.90 7.33 18.65
C PRO A 74 -2.91 6.86 17.58
N ARG A 75 -2.46 5.97 16.69
CA ARG A 75 -3.24 5.48 15.54
C ARG A 75 -4.22 4.41 16.00
N THR A 76 -5.45 4.84 16.23
CA THR A 76 -6.54 3.99 16.71
C THR A 76 -7.67 3.96 15.70
N ARG A 77 -8.05 2.76 15.24
CA ARG A 77 -9.21 2.58 14.37
C ARG A 77 -10.51 2.95 15.09
N ASP A 78 -11.49 3.40 14.34
CA ASP A 78 -12.86 3.51 14.83
C ASP A 78 -13.58 2.14 14.85
N ALA A 79 -14.83 2.12 15.34
CA ALA A 79 -15.66 0.91 15.47
C ALA A 79 -15.78 0.09 14.18
N ASP A 80 -15.72 0.76 13.03
CA ASP A 80 -15.82 0.12 11.71
C ASP A 80 -14.45 -0.20 11.11
N GLY A 81 -13.37 -0.08 11.89
CA GLY A 81 -12.02 -0.42 11.46
C GLY A 81 -11.32 0.66 10.61
N PHE A 82 -11.83 1.90 10.55
CA PHE A 82 -11.21 2.98 9.77
C PHE A 82 -10.19 3.78 10.56
N LEU A 83 -9.19 4.32 9.85
CA LEU A 83 -8.47 5.51 10.30
C LEU A 83 -8.98 6.73 9.54
N THR A 84 -9.15 7.84 10.26
CA THR A 84 -9.41 9.15 9.65
C THR A 84 -8.15 9.74 9.03
N ARG A 85 -8.27 10.87 8.33
CA ARG A 85 -7.13 11.67 7.91
C ARG A 85 -6.26 12.04 9.13
N GLY A 86 -4.95 11.97 8.99
CA GLY A 86 -3.97 12.35 9.99
C GLY A 86 -2.94 13.36 9.46
N THR A 87 -1.83 13.51 10.16
CA THR A 87 -0.67 14.28 9.68
C THR A 87 -0.12 13.64 8.40
N ASN A 88 0.48 14.42 7.50
CA ASN A 88 1.04 13.88 6.26
C ASN A 88 2.26 12.99 6.52
N TRP A 89 2.38 11.91 5.75
CA TRP A 89 3.58 11.09 5.68
C TRP A 89 3.65 10.45 4.29
N SER A 90 4.80 10.61 3.62
CA SER A 90 5.09 9.99 2.34
C SER A 90 5.24 8.49 2.55
N HIS A 91 4.36 7.69 1.94
CA HIS A 91 4.41 6.24 2.09
C HIS A 91 3.83 5.51 0.87
N ALA A 92 4.31 4.29 0.67
CA ALA A 92 3.78 3.34 -0.30
C ALA A 92 3.12 2.18 0.46
N MET A 93 1.84 1.96 0.23
CA MET A 93 1.03 0.92 0.87
C MET A 93 0.27 0.10 -0.17
N LEU A 94 -0.44 -0.94 0.26
CA LEU A 94 -1.19 -1.81 -0.62
C LEU A 94 -2.68 -1.77 -0.28
N ILE A 95 -3.53 -1.45 -1.26
CA ILE A 95 -4.97 -1.64 -1.16
C ILE A 95 -5.31 -3.07 -1.60
N THR A 96 -5.97 -3.80 -0.71
CA THR A 96 -6.29 -5.23 -0.90
C THR A 96 -7.78 -5.55 -0.93
N ALA A 97 -8.64 -4.64 -0.46
CA ALA A 97 -10.08 -4.78 -0.52
C ALA A 97 -10.77 -3.43 -0.67
N VAL A 98 -11.98 -3.43 -1.21
CA VAL A 98 -12.91 -2.30 -1.22
C VAL A 98 -14.23 -2.73 -0.61
N ARG A 99 -14.96 -1.78 -0.04
CA ARG A 99 -16.34 -1.97 0.40
C ARG A 99 -17.18 -0.77 0.04
N HIS A 100 -18.45 -1.05 -0.21
CA HIS A 100 -19.41 -0.06 -0.70
C HIS A 100 -20.54 0.11 0.30
N ALA A 101 -20.93 1.35 0.54
CA ALA A 101 -22.11 1.67 1.35
C ALA A 101 -23.37 1.04 0.75
N ALA A 102 -23.45 1.00 -0.58
CA ALA A 102 -24.54 0.35 -1.32
C ALA A 102 -24.70 -1.15 -0.98
N ASN A 103 -23.65 -1.81 -0.48
CA ASN A 103 -23.66 -3.23 -0.11
C ASN A 103 -23.77 -3.43 1.41
N GLY A 104 -24.24 -2.42 2.17
CA GLY A 104 -24.46 -2.51 3.61
C GLY A 104 -23.25 -2.16 4.49
N SER A 105 -22.16 -1.66 3.91
CA SER A 105 -21.09 -1.03 4.71
C SER A 105 -21.60 0.31 5.27
N PRO A 106 -21.15 0.75 6.47
CA PRO A 106 -21.46 2.09 6.98
C PRO A 106 -21.02 3.23 6.05
N ARG A 107 -19.97 3.00 5.25
CA ARG A 107 -19.39 3.97 4.29
C ARG A 107 -18.51 3.28 3.25
N ASP A 108 -18.32 3.94 2.11
CA ASP A 108 -17.35 3.51 1.09
C ASP A 108 -15.93 3.58 1.65
N GLY A 109 -15.14 2.54 1.41
CA GLY A 109 -13.76 2.49 1.89
C GLY A 109 -12.88 1.48 1.18
N ALA A 110 -11.58 1.76 1.23
CA ALA A 110 -10.55 0.85 0.75
C ALA A 110 -9.73 0.36 1.94
N LEU A 111 -9.44 -0.93 1.98
CA LEU A 111 -8.62 -1.55 3.01
C LEU A 111 -7.15 -1.40 2.62
N ILE A 112 -6.39 -0.71 3.45
CA ILE A 112 -4.96 -0.45 3.25
C ILE A 112 -4.16 -1.34 4.19
N GLN A 113 -3.32 -2.21 3.63
CA GLN A 113 -2.31 -2.98 4.34
C GLN A 113 -1.01 -2.19 4.42
N ASN A 114 -0.56 -1.91 5.64
CA ASN A 114 0.72 -1.26 5.89
C ASN A 114 1.84 -2.30 6.12
N SER A 115 3.09 -1.84 6.04
CA SER A 115 4.33 -2.63 6.14
C SER A 115 5.06 -2.46 7.48
N TRP A 116 4.38 -1.97 8.53
CA TRP A 116 4.95 -1.65 9.84
C TRP A 116 4.65 -2.69 10.93
N GLY A 117 4.41 -3.94 10.52
CA GLY A 117 4.01 -5.02 11.43
C GLY A 117 2.55 -4.93 11.86
N THR A 118 2.17 -5.64 12.91
CA THR A 118 0.76 -5.74 13.36
C THR A 118 0.42 -4.77 14.48
N SER A 119 1.42 -4.29 15.23
CA SER A 119 1.24 -3.48 16.44
C SER A 119 1.22 -1.96 16.20
N TRP A 120 1.47 -1.48 14.97
CA TRP A 120 1.52 -0.03 14.68
C TRP A 120 0.17 0.68 14.77
N VAL A 121 -0.93 -0.07 14.73
CA VAL A 121 -2.31 0.43 14.74
C VAL A 121 -3.15 -0.39 15.72
N SER A 122 -3.92 0.30 16.56
CA SER A 122 -4.80 -0.29 17.56
C SER A 122 -6.27 -0.07 17.21
N GLY A 123 -7.17 -0.48 18.10
CA GLY A 123 -8.61 -0.30 17.94
C GLY A 123 -9.31 -1.44 17.20
N PRO A 124 -10.65 -1.39 17.13
CA PRO A 124 -11.48 -2.45 16.56
C PRO A 124 -11.13 -2.78 15.11
N ARG A 125 -11.43 -4.03 14.73
CA ARG A 125 -11.34 -4.54 13.37
C ARG A 125 -12.76 -4.91 12.92
N TRP A 126 -13.18 -4.38 11.78
CA TRP A 126 -14.47 -4.70 11.20
C TRP A 126 -14.39 -4.72 9.68
N PRO A 127 -14.91 -5.76 9.01
CA PRO A 127 -15.44 -7.00 9.58
C PRO A 127 -14.40 -7.81 10.40
N PRO A 128 -14.80 -8.87 11.13
CA PRO A 128 -13.92 -9.62 12.03
C PRO A 128 -12.65 -10.19 11.38
N ASP A 129 -12.70 -10.43 10.07
CA ASP A 129 -11.63 -10.94 9.23
C ASP A 129 -10.73 -9.86 8.61
N GLN A 130 -10.92 -8.57 8.95
CA GLN A 130 -9.98 -7.51 8.58
C GLN A 130 -8.54 -7.90 8.99
N PRO A 131 -7.54 -7.91 8.09
CA PRO A 131 -6.17 -8.32 8.40
C PRO A 131 -5.49 -7.46 9.48
N GLU A 132 -4.57 -8.05 10.24
CA GLU A 132 -3.76 -7.29 11.21
C GLU A 132 -2.83 -6.29 10.52
N GLY A 133 -2.52 -5.18 11.21
CA GLY A 133 -1.71 -4.11 10.64
C GLY A 133 -2.36 -3.35 9.47
N SER A 134 -3.66 -3.56 9.22
CA SER A 134 -4.44 -2.85 8.21
C SER A 134 -5.39 -1.81 8.82
N PHE A 135 -5.93 -0.95 7.97
CA PHE A 135 -7.02 -0.03 8.31
C PHE A 135 -7.87 0.25 7.08
N TRP A 136 -9.14 0.58 7.29
CA TRP A 136 -9.98 1.14 6.24
C TRP A 136 -9.72 2.65 6.11
N ALA A 137 -9.66 3.15 4.89
CA ALA A 137 -9.66 4.58 4.57
C ALA A 137 -10.95 4.93 3.83
N ARG A 138 -11.53 6.09 4.13
CA ARG A 138 -12.74 6.55 3.45
C ARG A 138 -12.43 6.86 1.99
N ARG A 139 -13.39 6.64 1.10
CA ARG A 139 -13.29 6.97 -0.33
C ARG A 139 -12.63 8.32 -0.60
N GLN A 140 -13.10 9.41 0.03
CA GLN A 140 -12.54 10.76 -0.18
C GLN A 140 -11.04 10.86 0.17
N ASP A 141 -10.60 10.13 1.21
CA ASP A 141 -9.21 10.16 1.68
C ASP A 141 -8.33 9.35 0.70
N VAL A 142 -8.88 8.29 0.11
CA VAL A 142 -8.23 7.47 -0.92
C VAL A 142 -8.18 8.20 -2.27
N GLU A 143 -9.26 8.88 -2.67
CA GLU A 143 -9.30 9.71 -3.89
C GLU A 143 -8.26 10.84 -3.82
N ALA A 144 -8.07 11.45 -2.64
CA ALA A 144 -7.01 12.44 -2.44
C ALA A 144 -5.60 11.87 -2.61
N ALA A 145 -5.40 10.58 -2.31
CA ALA A 145 -4.13 9.89 -2.53
C ALA A 145 -3.94 9.48 -3.99
N ILE A 146 -4.98 8.94 -4.64
CA ILE A 146 -4.98 8.62 -6.08
C ILE A 146 -4.69 9.87 -6.91
N ALA A 147 -5.24 11.02 -6.54
CA ALA A 147 -5.02 12.29 -7.22
C ALA A 147 -3.56 12.78 -7.19
N GLN A 148 -2.69 12.20 -6.34
CA GLN A 148 -1.24 12.47 -6.38
C GLN A 148 -0.53 11.73 -7.51
N GLY A 149 -1.22 10.85 -8.25
CA GLY A 149 -0.75 10.29 -9.51
C GLY A 149 0.22 9.12 -9.40
N ASP A 150 0.40 8.53 -8.21
CA ASP A 150 1.34 7.41 -8.01
C ASP A 150 0.61 6.20 -7.40
N SER A 151 -0.42 5.71 -8.08
CA SER A 151 -1.17 4.51 -7.70
C SER A 151 -1.22 3.52 -8.87
N TRP A 152 -0.94 2.24 -8.59
CA TRP A 152 -0.70 1.23 -9.61
C TRP A 152 -1.38 -0.10 -9.25
N ALA A 153 -2.22 -0.61 -10.14
CA ALA A 153 -2.68 -1.99 -10.11
C ALA A 153 -1.54 -2.90 -10.63
N ILE A 154 -1.20 -3.97 -9.90
CA ILE A 154 0.00 -4.81 -10.10
C ILE A 154 -0.39 -6.29 -10.26
#